data_AF-A0A9D4LLH5-F1
#
_entry.id   AF-A0A9D4LLH5-F1
#
_cell.length_a   1.000
_cell.length_b   1.000
_cell.length_c   1.000
_cell.angle_alpha   90.00
_cell.angle_beta   90.00
_cell.angle_gamma   90.00
#
_symmetry.space_group_name_H-M   'P 1'
#
loop_
_entity.id
_entity.type
_entity.pdbx_description
1 polymer ?
#
loop_
_entity_poly.entity_id
_entity_poly.type
_entity_poly.pdbx_seq_one_letter_code
_entity_poly.pdbx_strand_id
1 'polypeptide(L)'
;MSKSYDMYGLSVNEHGNCKTTPAHALSFDDTTRIKKFIEEYANKNALPLPGRLPNCPKQTVLLLPCDKNVTDIYDLYMKSPKEANYRVVSLKTFRNKWNSFCPHIAVATPATDLCVKCQKFMGKLKTNAHLSDEERHNVLSDYTCHVQKANRQRQLFKDQVLCSKAVCSTTDVTEGLEK
;
A
#
# COMPACT_ATOMS: atom_id res chain seq x y z
N MET A 1 8.09 -33.56 -6.81
CA MET A 1 9.53 -33.84 -6.84
C MET A 1 9.79 -34.88 -7.90
N SER A 2 10.41 -34.51 -9.02
CA SER A 2 10.82 -35.45 -10.05
C SER A 2 12.06 -36.19 -9.55
N LYS A 3 11.97 -37.52 -9.47
CA LYS A 3 13.06 -38.40 -9.05
C LYS A 3 13.80 -38.88 -10.29
N SER A 4 15.13 -38.79 -10.30
CA SER A 4 15.96 -39.37 -11.36
C SER A 4 16.43 -40.75 -10.92
N TYR A 5 16.62 -41.65 -11.88
CA TYR A 5 17.25 -42.95 -11.63
C TYR A 5 18.73 -42.86 -12.00
N ASP A 6 19.61 -43.16 -11.05
CA ASP A 6 21.01 -43.43 -11.31
C ASP A 6 21.32 -44.92 -11.10
N MET A 7 22.58 -45.33 -11.31
CA MET A 7 23.00 -46.73 -11.17
C MET A 7 22.87 -47.28 -9.75
N TYR A 8 22.62 -46.43 -8.75
CA TYR A 8 22.43 -46.80 -7.34
C TYR A 8 20.97 -46.64 -6.88
N GLY A 9 20.06 -46.24 -7.78
CA GLY A 9 18.61 -46.22 -7.56
C GLY A 9 17.99 -44.83 -7.64
N LEU A 10 17.03 -44.57 -6.75
CA LEU A 10 16.26 -43.33 -6.69
C LEU A 10 17.10 -42.23 -6.04
N SER A 11 17.73 -41.37 -6.84
CA SER A 11 18.40 -40.18 -6.34
C SER A 11 17.51 -38.95 -6.38
N VAL A 12 17.70 -38.09 -5.36
CA VAL A 12 17.11 -36.76 -5.35
C VAL A 12 17.91 -35.92 -6.34
N ASN A 13 17.21 -35.27 -7.26
CA ASN A 13 17.82 -34.29 -8.15
C ASN A 13 18.32 -33.10 -7.31
N GLU A 14 19.60 -33.11 -6.95
CA GLU A 14 20.27 -31.96 -6.36
C GLU A 14 20.57 -30.95 -7.47
N HIS A 15 19.96 -29.76 -7.40
CA HIS A 15 20.31 -28.69 -8.33
C HIS A 15 21.79 -28.33 -8.13
N GLY A 16 22.57 -28.24 -9.21
CA GLY A 16 24.01 -27.90 -9.16
C GLY A 16 24.37 -26.62 -8.39
N ASN A 17 23.39 -25.76 -8.06
CA ASN A 17 23.57 -24.57 -7.23
C ASN A 17 23.36 -24.81 -5.71
N CYS A 18 23.31 -26.07 -5.25
CA CYS A 18 23.02 -26.38 -3.84
C CYS A 18 24.20 -26.16 -2.89
N LYS A 19 25.43 -26.00 -3.41
CA LYS A 19 26.67 -25.98 -2.60
C LYS A 19 27.28 -24.58 -2.40
N THR A 20 26.88 -23.59 -3.19
CA THR A 20 27.40 -22.23 -3.10
C THR A 20 26.29 -21.21 -3.31
N THR A 21 26.27 -20.15 -2.51
CA THR A 21 25.39 -19.01 -2.77
C THR A 21 25.91 -18.28 -4.01
N PRO A 22 25.06 -17.98 -5.00
CA PRO A 22 25.51 -17.27 -6.19
C PRO A 22 26.06 -15.90 -5.79
N ALA A 23 27.12 -15.43 -6.46
CA ALA A 23 27.80 -14.17 -6.13
C ALA A 23 26.85 -12.95 -6.09
N HIS A 24 25.73 -13.03 -6.81
CA HIS A 24 24.72 -11.98 -6.84
C HIS A 24 23.60 -12.13 -5.82
N ALA A 25 23.61 -13.17 -4.98
CA ALA A 25 22.68 -13.32 -3.87
C ALA A 25 22.75 -12.09 -2.97
N LEU A 26 21.59 -11.67 -2.46
CA LEU A 26 21.52 -10.62 -1.47
C LEU A 26 21.85 -11.19 -0.11
N SER A 27 22.64 -10.45 0.66
CA SER A 27 22.90 -10.81 2.05
C SER A 27 21.63 -10.64 2.90
N PHE A 28 21.65 -11.25 4.08
CA PHE A 28 20.61 -11.03 5.08
C PHE A 28 20.53 -9.54 5.47
N ASP A 29 21.68 -8.88 5.59
CA ASP A 29 21.77 -7.46 5.92
C ASP A 29 21.14 -6.58 4.83
N ASP A 30 21.40 -6.87 3.54
CA ASP A 30 20.76 -6.17 2.42
C ASP A 30 19.24 -6.27 2.49
N THR A 31 18.75 -7.48 2.79
CA THR A 31 17.32 -7.75 2.87
C THR A 31 16.68 -7.03 4.07
N THR A 32 17.36 -7.04 5.22
CA THR A 32 16.91 -6.36 6.44
C THR A 32 16.87 -4.85 6.24
N ARG A 33 17.87 -4.27 5.55
CA ARG A 33 17.88 -2.83 5.21
C ARG A 33 16.69 -2.43 4.34
N ILE A 34 16.42 -3.19 3.28
CA ILE A 34 15.26 -2.93 2.40
C ILE A 34 13.97 -2.97 3.21
N LYS A 35 13.77 -4.01 4.03
CA LYS A 35 12.59 -4.15 4.88
C LYS A 35 12.44 -2.95 5.83
N LYS A 36 13.50 -2.62 6.56
CA LYS A 36 13.52 -1.50 7.52
C LYS A 36 13.18 -0.18 6.84
N PHE A 37 13.76 0.09 5.67
CA PHE A 37 13.44 1.29 4.90
C PHE A 37 11.95 1.37 4.53
N ILE A 38 11.36 0.27 4.02
CA ILE A 38 9.95 0.24 3.63
C ILE A 38 9.05 0.47 4.85
N GLU A 39 9.35 -0.18 5.98
CA GLU A 39 8.60 -0.02 7.23
C GLU A 39 8.70 1.40 7.78
N GLU A 40 9.88 2.01 7.82
CA GLU A 40 10.07 3.39 8.25
C GLU A 40 9.34 4.39 7.35
N TYR A 41 9.38 4.16 6.04
CA TYR A 41 8.64 4.98 5.08
C TYR A 41 7.14 4.85 5.28
N ALA A 42 6.64 3.63 5.48
CA ALA A 42 5.22 3.37 5.74
C ALA A 42 4.76 3.95 7.08
N ASN A 43 5.56 3.85 8.14
CA ASN A 43 5.20 4.41 9.44
C ASN A 43 4.99 5.94 9.39
N LYS A 44 5.71 6.64 8.51
CA LYS A 44 5.59 8.10 8.33
C LYS A 44 4.45 8.51 7.42
N ASN A 45 4.19 7.73 6.37
CA ASN A 45 3.33 8.17 5.25
C ASN A 45 2.07 7.34 5.06
N ALA A 46 2.05 6.09 5.53
CA ALA A 46 0.94 5.19 5.28
C ALA A 46 -0.19 5.38 6.28
N LEU A 47 -1.42 5.15 5.80
CA LEU A 47 -2.61 5.10 6.63
C LEU A 47 -3.12 3.66 6.69
N PRO A 48 -3.56 3.17 7.86
CA PRO A 48 -4.17 1.85 7.96
C PRO A 48 -5.51 1.86 7.20
N LEU A 49 -5.70 0.89 6.32
CA LEU A 49 -6.97 0.73 5.62
C LEU A 49 -8.07 0.34 6.62
N PRO A 50 -9.22 1.03 6.63
CA PRO A 50 -10.35 0.64 7.48
C PRO A 50 -10.99 -0.64 6.93
N GLY A 51 -10.64 -1.78 7.53
CA GLY A 51 -11.19 -3.09 7.19
C GLY A 51 -10.11 -4.12 6.83
N ARG A 52 -10.54 -5.35 6.53
CA ARG A 52 -9.64 -6.43 6.11
C ARG A 52 -9.74 -6.66 4.61
N LEU A 53 -8.59 -6.78 3.95
CA LEU A 53 -8.56 -7.27 2.58
C LEU A 53 -8.51 -8.80 2.57
N PRO A 54 -9.18 -9.47 1.62
CA PRO A 54 -9.15 -10.93 1.51
C PRO A 54 -7.73 -11.48 1.32
N ASN A 55 -6.84 -10.69 0.69
CA ASN A 55 -5.46 -11.09 0.42
C ASN A 55 -4.52 -10.91 1.63
N CYS A 56 -4.96 -10.24 2.69
CA CYS A 56 -4.17 -10.00 3.92
C CYS A 56 -5.05 -10.20 5.17
N PRO A 57 -5.52 -11.42 5.46
CA PRO A 57 -6.50 -11.66 6.52
C PRO A 57 -5.93 -11.46 7.94
N LYS A 58 -4.61 -11.61 8.10
CA LYS A 58 -3.91 -11.60 9.40
C LYS A 58 -3.33 -10.25 9.81
N GLN A 59 -3.23 -9.28 8.89
CA GLN A 59 -2.55 -8.01 9.14
C GLN A 59 -3.31 -6.83 8.52
N THR A 60 -3.40 -5.73 9.25
CA THR A 60 -3.95 -4.47 8.73
C THR A 60 -3.09 -3.98 7.58
N VAL A 61 -3.72 -3.70 6.44
CA VAL A 61 -3.02 -3.21 5.26
C VAL A 61 -2.73 -1.73 5.43
N LEU A 62 -1.47 -1.34 5.26
CA LEU A 62 -1.03 0.04 5.27
C LEU A 62 -1.03 0.56 3.83
N LEU A 63 -1.79 1.62 3.59
CA LEU A 63 -1.87 2.28 2.30
C LEU A 63 -0.98 3.51 2.27
N LEU A 64 0.04 3.45 1.43
CA LEU A 64 0.83 4.60 1.05
C LEU A 64 0.02 5.51 0.12
N PRO A 65 0.24 6.84 0.16
CA PRO A 65 -0.54 7.76 -0.62
C PRO A 65 -0.36 7.55 -2.13
N CYS A 66 -1.41 7.84 -2.89
CA CYS A 66 -1.50 7.57 -4.33
C CYS A 66 -0.65 8.51 -5.20
N ASP A 67 -0.06 9.57 -4.61
CA ASP A 67 0.85 10.49 -5.28
C ASP A 67 2.23 9.87 -5.53
N LYS A 68 2.55 8.76 -4.86
CA LYS A 68 3.82 8.04 -5.01
C LYS A 68 3.59 6.71 -5.67
N ASN A 69 4.46 6.37 -6.61
CA ASN A 69 4.58 5.01 -7.12
C ASN A 69 5.80 4.30 -6.46
N VAL A 70 5.91 2.98 -6.65
CA VAL A 70 7.01 2.20 -6.07
C VAL A 70 8.39 2.63 -6.60
N THR A 71 8.45 3.19 -7.80
CA THR A 71 9.68 3.74 -8.39
C THR A 71 10.12 5.00 -7.65
N ASP A 72 9.21 5.93 -7.35
CA ASP A 72 9.54 7.15 -6.60
C ASP A 72 10.08 6.82 -5.21
N ILE A 73 9.48 5.81 -4.57
CA ILE A 73 9.92 5.32 -3.25
C ILE A 73 11.29 4.65 -3.36
N TYR A 74 11.55 3.92 -4.45
CA TYR A 74 12.86 3.38 -4.74
C TYR A 74 13.90 4.48 -4.98
N ASP A 75 13.55 5.59 -5.63
CA ASP A 75 14.46 6.73 -5.81
C ASP A 75 14.82 7.39 -4.47
N LEU A 76 13.88 7.39 -3.51
CA LEU A 76 14.17 7.80 -2.12
C LEU A 76 15.09 6.78 -1.43
N TYR A 77 14.86 5.48 -1.64
CA TYR A 77 15.74 4.41 -1.17
C TYR A 77 17.13 4.49 -1.80
N MET A 78 17.28 5.06 -2.99
CA MET A 78 18.58 5.29 -3.65
C MET A 78 19.32 6.52 -3.12
N LYS A 79 18.60 7.44 -2.47
CA LYS A 79 19.18 8.65 -1.87
C LYS A 79 19.64 8.44 -0.43
N SER A 80 18.93 7.61 0.34
CA SER A 80 19.31 7.22 1.71
C SER A 80 20.67 6.51 1.89
N PRO A 81 21.23 5.75 0.93
CA PRO A 81 22.46 4.98 1.13
C PRO A 81 23.74 5.81 1.00
N LYS A 82 23.67 7.12 0.68
CA LYS A 82 24.87 7.93 0.47
C LYS A 82 25.73 8.08 1.74
N GLU A 83 25.18 7.81 2.92
CA GLU A 83 25.90 7.87 4.19
C GLU A 83 26.55 6.54 4.61
N ALA A 84 26.29 5.43 3.88
CA ALA A 84 26.86 4.14 4.22
C ALA A 84 27.14 3.29 2.96
N ASN A 85 28.39 2.88 2.77
CA ASN A 85 28.93 2.11 1.64
C ASN A 85 28.26 0.72 1.45
N TYR A 86 26.97 0.65 1.16
CA TYR A 86 26.22 -0.58 0.97
C TYR A 86 25.90 -0.84 -0.50
N ARG A 87 25.72 -2.12 -0.84
CA ARG A 87 25.33 -2.57 -2.17
C ARG A 87 23.91 -2.10 -2.50
N VAL A 88 23.81 -1.29 -3.54
CA VAL A 88 22.53 -0.89 -4.13
C VAL A 88 21.90 -2.08 -4.89
N VAL A 89 20.62 -2.33 -4.63
CA VAL A 89 19.84 -3.35 -5.34
C VAL A 89 19.07 -2.74 -6.49
N SER A 90 18.84 -3.48 -7.57
CA SER A 90 18.02 -2.99 -8.69
C SER A 90 16.56 -2.75 -8.27
N LEU A 91 15.84 -1.89 -8.99
CA LEU A 91 14.40 -1.66 -8.80
C LEU A 91 13.58 -2.96 -8.85
N LYS A 92 13.91 -3.87 -9.77
CA LYS A 92 13.24 -5.18 -9.88
C LYS A 92 13.44 -6.00 -8.62
N THR A 93 14.68 -6.04 -8.11
CA THR A 93 15.01 -6.74 -6.88
C THR A 93 14.29 -6.12 -5.68
N PHE A 94 14.27 -4.79 -5.60
CA PHE A 94 13.56 -4.05 -4.56
C PHE A 94 12.06 -4.39 -4.54
N ARG A 95 11.39 -4.33 -5.69
CA ARG A 95 9.97 -4.71 -5.84
C ARG A 95 9.69 -6.14 -5.41
N ASN A 96 10.53 -7.09 -5.83
CA ASN A 96 10.38 -8.50 -5.44
C ASN A 96 10.51 -8.68 -3.93
N LYS A 97 11.47 -7.99 -3.31
CA LYS A 97 11.70 -8.05 -1.87
C LYS A 97 10.58 -7.37 -1.09
N TRP A 98 10.08 -6.23 -1.56
CA TRP A 98 8.89 -5.60 -1.02
C TRP A 98 7.71 -6.56 -1.01
N ASN A 99 7.35 -7.15 -2.16
CA ASN A 99 6.20 -8.06 -2.25
C ASN A 99 6.36 -9.32 -1.38
N SER A 100 7.60 -9.75 -1.13
CA SER A 100 7.88 -10.92 -0.30
C SER A 100 7.81 -10.60 1.20
N PHE A 101 8.38 -9.48 1.65
CA PHE A 101 8.55 -9.17 3.07
C PHE A 101 7.53 -8.19 3.63
N CYS A 102 7.00 -7.32 2.79
CA CYS A 102 6.07 -6.25 3.17
C CYS A 102 4.78 -6.30 2.30
N PRO A 103 4.11 -7.46 2.11
CA PRO A 103 2.91 -7.54 1.28
C PRO A 103 1.73 -6.74 1.85
N HIS A 104 1.74 -6.44 3.16
CA HIS A 104 0.74 -5.64 3.83
C HIS A 104 0.92 -4.13 3.62
N ILE A 105 2.02 -3.68 3.02
CA ILE A 105 2.27 -2.27 2.68
C ILE A 105 2.05 -2.12 1.19
N ALA A 106 1.02 -1.39 0.80
CA ALA A 106 0.64 -1.21 -0.59
C ALA A 106 0.52 0.27 -0.93
N VAL A 107 0.86 0.62 -2.18
CA VAL A 107 0.53 1.94 -2.74
C VAL A 107 -0.96 1.97 -3.03
N ALA A 108 -1.65 3.00 -2.53
CA ALA A 108 -3.06 3.20 -2.84
C ALA A 108 -3.24 3.39 -4.35
N THR A 109 -3.93 2.45 -4.98
CA THR A 109 -4.40 2.59 -6.36
C THR A 109 -5.81 3.18 -6.37
N PRO A 110 -6.26 3.78 -7.49
CA PRO A 110 -7.64 4.21 -7.62
C PRO A 110 -8.59 3.08 -7.21
N ALA A 111 -9.55 3.40 -6.34
CA ALA A 111 -10.54 2.50 -5.78
C ALA A 111 -10.08 1.50 -4.69
N THR A 112 -8.89 1.65 -4.11
CA THR A 112 -8.47 0.86 -2.92
C THR A 112 -9.20 1.24 -1.64
N ASP A 113 -9.70 2.46 -1.55
CA ASP A 113 -10.37 3.06 -0.39
C ASP A 113 -11.90 3.13 -0.55
N LEU A 114 -12.47 2.46 -1.56
CA LEU A 114 -13.93 2.48 -1.76
C LEU A 114 -14.65 1.80 -0.60
N CYS A 115 -15.68 2.47 -0.06
CA CYS A 115 -16.59 1.83 0.86
C CYS A 115 -17.38 0.70 0.19
N VAL A 116 -17.97 -0.18 0.99
CA VAL A 116 -18.77 -1.33 0.52
C VAL A 116 -19.87 -0.93 -0.48
N LYS A 117 -20.48 0.25 -0.31
CA LYS A 117 -21.50 0.76 -1.25
C LYS A 117 -20.87 1.12 -2.60
N CYS A 118 -19.80 1.91 -2.61
CA CYS A 118 -19.06 2.25 -3.83
C CYS A 118 -18.56 1.00 -4.56
N GLN A 119 -18.03 0.00 -3.83
CA GLN A 119 -17.60 -1.27 -4.42
C GLN A 119 -18.76 -2.00 -5.11
N LYS A 120 -19.95 -2.06 -4.49
CA LYS A 120 -21.14 -2.67 -5.08
C LYS A 120 -21.60 -1.94 -6.34
N PHE A 121 -21.65 -0.61 -6.33
CA PHE A 121 -22.02 0.18 -7.50
C PHE A 121 -21.01 -0.01 -8.65
N MET A 122 -19.71 0.06 -8.36
CA MET A 122 -18.66 -0.21 -9.35
C MET A 122 -18.72 -1.63 -9.89
N GLY A 123 -19.06 -2.62 -9.06
CA GLY A 123 -19.28 -4.01 -9.50
C GLY A 123 -20.43 -4.12 -10.49
N LYS A 124 -21.62 -3.57 -10.13
CA LYS A 124 -22.79 -3.53 -11.03
C LYS A 124 -22.46 -2.83 -12.35
N LEU A 125 -21.78 -1.69 -12.29
CA LEU A 125 -21.35 -0.91 -13.44
C LEU A 125 -20.16 -1.51 -14.21
N LYS A 126 -19.51 -2.59 -13.75
CA LYS A 126 -18.44 -3.28 -14.49
C LYS A 126 -18.97 -4.53 -15.18
N THR A 127 -19.90 -5.25 -14.56
CA THR A 127 -20.51 -6.48 -15.11
C THR A 127 -21.60 -6.18 -16.18
N ASN A 128 -21.47 -5.06 -16.87
CA ASN A 128 -22.45 -4.32 -17.67
C ASN A 128 -23.08 -5.02 -18.89
N ALA A 129 -22.79 -6.29 -19.16
CA ALA A 129 -23.24 -6.96 -20.38
C ALA A 129 -24.76 -7.18 -20.45
N HIS A 130 -25.49 -7.08 -19.33
CA HIS A 130 -26.91 -7.49 -19.24
C HIS A 130 -27.85 -6.48 -18.55
N LEU A 131 -27.40 -5.27 -18.22
CA LEU A 131 -28.28 -4.26 -17.63
C LEU A 131 -28.98 -3.44 -18.72
N SER A 132 -30.29 -3.24 -18.58
CA SER A 132 -31.04 -2.29 -19.41
C SER A 132 -30.58 -0.84 -19.14
N ASP A 133 -30.83 0.06 -20.09
CA ASP A 133 -30.45 1.47 -19.94
C ASP A 133 -31.10 2.14 -18.71
N GLU A 134 -32.32 1.75 -18.38
CA GLU A 134 -33.04 2.23 -17.20
C GLU A 134 -32.37 1.76 -15.90
N GLU A 135 -32.00 0.49 -15.80
CA GLU A 135 -31.28 -0.03 -14.63
C GLU A 135 -29.90 0.62 -14.47
N ARG A 136 -29.20 0.87 -15.58
CA ARG A 136 -27.94 1.61 -15.57
C ARG A 136 -28.12 3.02 -15.05
N HIS A 137 -29.16 3.72 -15.51
CA HIS A 137 -29.50 5.07 -15.05
C HIS A 137 -29.77 5.08 -13.54
N ASN A 138 -30.57 4.15 -13.06
CA ASN A 138 -30.90 4.04 -11.63
C ASN A 138 -29.64 3.80 -10.77
N VAL A 139 -28.77 2.87 -11.20
CA VAL A 139 -27.50 2.60 -10.51
C VAL A 139 -26.58 3.83 -10.49
N LEU A 140 -26.49 4.58 -11.58
CA LEU A 140 -25.69 5.81 -11.66
C LEU A 140 -26.28 6.93 -10.78
N SER A 141 -27.61 7.07 -10.76
CA SER A 141 -28.32 8.03 -9.92
C SER A 141 -28.06 7.76 -8.43
N ASP A 142 -28.25 6.52 -7.99
CA ASP A 142 -27.98 6.07 -6.62
C ASP A 142 -26.51 6.29 -6.22
N TYR A 143 -25.59 5.94 -7.11
CA TYR A 143 -24.16 6.15 -6.91
C TYR A 143 -23.84 7.65 -6.73
N THR A 144 -24.40 8.51 -7.59
CA THR A 144 -24.19 9.96 -7.54
C THR A 144 -24.72 10.54 -6.24
N CYS A 145 -25.94 10.16 -5.82
CA CYS A 145 -26.53 10.55 -4.55
C CYS A 145 -25.63 10.15 -3.36
N HIS A 146 -25.10 8.93 -3.38
CA HIS A 146 -24.17 8.46 -2.35
C HIS A 146 -22.89 9.30 -2.27
N VAL A 147 -22.27 9.60 -3.43
CA VAL A 147 -21.06 10.41 -3.52
C VAL A 147 -21.32 11.84 -3.03
N GLN A 148 -22.44 12.45 -3.41
CA GLN A 148 -22.84 13.79 -2.95
C GLN A 148 -22.99 13.84 -1.43
N LYS A 149 -23.64 12.84 -0.83
CA LYS A 149 -23.78 12.74 0.63
C LYS A 149 -22.41 12.66 1.33
N ALA A 150 -21.51 11.82 0.82
CA ALA A 150 -20.16 11.69 1.38
C ALA A 150 -19.36 12.99 1.26
N ASN A 151 -19.45 13.69 0.12
CA ASN A 151 -18.81 14.98 -0.09
C ASN A 151 -19.34 16.05 0.87
N ARG A 152 -20.66 16.11 1.09
CA ARG A 152 -21.27 17.02 2.06
C ARG A 152 -20.76 16.76 3.47
N GLN A 153 -20.70 15.50 3.90
CA GLN A 153 -20.15 15.13 5.21
C GLN A 153 -18.68 15.54 5.36
N ARG A 154 -17.86 15.29 4.33
CA ARG A 154 -16.45 15.69 4.31
C ARG A 154 -16.30 17.21 4.39
N GLN A 155 -17.15 17.98 3.69
CA GLN A 155 -17.10 19.43 3.74
C GLN A 155 -17.43 19.95 5.13
N LEU A 156 -18.51 19.47 5.75
CA LEU A 156 -18.88 19.84 7.12
C LEU A 156 -17.74 19.57 8.11
N PHE A 157 -17.08 18.41 8.00
CA PHE A 157 -15.93 18.09 8.86
C PHE A 157 -14.75 19.05 8.64
N LYS A 158 -14.42 19.38 7.37
CA LYS A 158 -13.36 20.35 7.07
C LYS A 158 -13.67 21.73 7.65
N ASP A 159 -14.90 22.18 7.49
CA ASP A 159 -15.35 23.48 7.99
C ASP A 159 -15.24 23.52 9.53
N GLN A 160 -15.69 22.46 10.21
CA GLN A 160 -15.56 22.34 11.67
C GLN A 160 -14.10 22.36 12.13
N VAL A 161 -13.21 21.60 11.46
CA VAL A 161 -11.78 21.59 11.78
C VAL A 161 -11.15 22.98 11.60
N LEU A 162 -11.54 23.71 10.56
CA LEU A 162 -11.07 25.08 10.33
C LEU A 162 -11.54 26.03 11.44
N CYS A 163 -12.82 25.97 11.80
CA CYS A 163 -13.37 26.75 12.91
C CYS A 163 -12.66 26.44 14.24
N SER A 164 -12.48 25.15 14.58
CA SER A 164 -11.79 24.76 15.81
C SER A 164 -10.34 25.23 15.84
N LYS A 165 -9.61 25.13 14.71
CA LYS A 165 -8.24 25.65 14.62
C LYS A 165 -8.18 27.15 14.86
N ALA A 166 -9.10 27.91 14.28
CA ALA A 166 -9.17 29.36 14.47
C ALA A 166 -9.39 29.72 15.95
N VAL A 167 -10.30 29.03 16.63
CA VAL A 167 -10.56 29.23 18.07
C VAL A 167 -9.31 28.95 18.90
N CYS A 168 -8.65 27.81 18.70
CA CYS A 168 -7.45 27.45 19.44
C CYS A 168 -6.31 28.46 19.23
N SER A 169 -6.12 28.97 18.00
CA SER A 169 -5.09 29.98 17.72
C SER A 169 -5.38 31.33 18.38
N THR A 170 -6.65 31.68 18.63
CA THR A 170 -7.01 32.91 19.33
C THR A 170 -6.85 32.82 20.85
N THR A 171 -7.10 31.66 21.44
CA THR A 171 -6.98 31.45 22.89
C THR A 171 -5.52 31.42 23.37
N ASP A 172 -4.60 30.95 22.53
CA ASP A 172 -3.15 30.99 22.81
C ASP A 172 -2.60 32.43 22.92
N VAL A 173 -3.30 33.44 22.37
CA VAL A 173 -2.90 34.86 22.46
C VAL A 173 -3.42 35.52 23.73
N THR A 174 -4.53 35.04 24.29
CA THR A 174 -5.19 35.67 25.45
C THR A 174 -4.66 35.18 26.80
N GLU A 175 -4.09 33.98 26.89
CA GLU A 175 -3.50 33.46 28.15
C GLU A 175 -2.12 34.07 28.48
N GLY A 176 -1.54 34.88 27.59
CA GLY A 176 -0.24 35.54 27.78
C GLY A 176 -0.28 36.98 28.31
N LEU A 177 -1.46 37.55 28.57
CA LEU A 177 -1.65 38.97 28.93
C LEU A 177 -2.22 39.22 30.34
N GLU A 178 -2.42 38.16 31.12
CA GLU A 178 -2.80 38.25 32.54
C GLU A 178 -1.66 37.77 33.45
N LYS A 179 -0.54 38.51 33.48
CA LYS A 179 0.41 38.54 34.61
C LYS A 179 1.03 39.91 34.75
#